data_AF-A0A925XET3-F1
#
_entry.id   AF-A0A925XET3-F1
#
_cell.length_a   1.000
_cell.length_b   1.000
_cell.length_c   1.000
_cell.angle_alpha   90.00
_cell.angle_beta   90.00
_cell.angle_gamma   90.00
#
_symmetry.space_group_name_H-M   'P 1'
#
loop_
_entity.id
_entity.type
_entity.pdbx_description
1 polymer ?
#
loop_
_entity_poly.entity_id
_entity_poly.type
_entity_poly.pdbx_seq_one_letter_code
_entity_poly.pdbx_strand_id
1 'polypeptide(L)'
;VYRLGNCEIRFQPRAEEHGPVALASMTAKYLRELAMHQFNRFWRERIPGLKSTQGYPLDAKRFRGEIGDLQRSLGIADDMLWRER
;
A
#
# COMPACT_ATOMS: atom_id res chain seq x y z
N VAL A 1 -17.74 6.49 -21.74
CA VAL A 1 -16.51 6.97 -22.43
C VAL A 1 -16.59 8.47 -22.48
N TYR A 2 -15.58 9.16 -21.97
CA TYR A 2 -15.51 10.62 -21.92
C TYR A 2 -14.53 11.10 -22.98
N ARG A 3 -14.84 12.19 -23.68
CA ARG A 3 -13.94 12.80 -24.66
C ARG A 3 -13.40 14.12 -24.13
N LEU A 4 -12.09 14.32 -24.22
CA LEU A 4 -11.40 15.54 -23.84
C LEU A 4 -10.48 15.95 -24.98
N GLY A 5 -10.90 16.91 -25.81
CA GLY A 5 -10.18 17.27 -27.03
C GLY A 5 -10.05 16.08 -27.98
N ASN A 6 -8.81 15.70 -28.30
CA ASN A 6 -8.46 14.53 -29.11
C ASN A 6 -8.21 13.24 -28.28
N CYS A 7 -8.46 13.26 -26.97
CA CYS A 7 -8.28 12.11 -26.09
C CYS A 7 -9.61 11.44 -25.71
N GLU A 8 -9.58 10.12 -25.58
CA GLU A 8 -10.67 9.31 -25.03
C GLU A 8 -10.27 8.81 -23.63
N ILE A 9 -11.17 8.97 -22.66
CA ILE A 9 -11.02 8.43 -21.30
C ILE A 9 -12.12 7.39 -21.07
N ARG A 10 -11.71 6.21 -20.61
CA ARG A 10 -12.61 5.10 -20.32
C ARG A 10 -12.34 4.55 -18.93
N PHE A 11 -13.41 4.42 -18.14
CA PHE A 11 -13.41 3.65 -16.91
C PHE A 11 -14.09 2.33 -17.18
N GLN A 12 -13.35 1.24 -17.03
CA GLN A 12 -13.79 -0.09 -17.39
C GLN A 12 -13.36 -1.10 -16.32
N PRO A 13 -14.29 -1.91 -15.78
CA PRO A 13 -13.92 -3.06 -14.95
C PRO A 13 -13.12 -4.07 -15.77
N ARG A 14 -12.10 -4.68 -15.16
CA ARG A 14 -11.26 -5.71 -15.79
C ARG A 14 -10.51 -5.23 -17.04
N ALA A 15 -10.10 -3.96 -17.04
CA ALA A 15 -9.40 -3.34 -18.17
C ALA A 15 -7.99 -3.88 -18.44
N GLU A 16 -7.48 -4.81 -17.64
CA GLU A 16 -6.24 -5.55 -17.89
C GLU A 16 -6.26 -6.38 -19.18
N GLU A 17 -7.40 -6.51 -19.87
CA GLU A 17 -7.43 -6.98 -21.26
C GLU A 17 -6.62 -6.08 -22.22
N HIS A 18 -6.47 -4.79 -21.88
CA HIS A 18 -5.67 -3.83 -22.64
C HIS A 18 -4.22 -3.88 -22.17
N GLY A 19 -3.29 -4.22 -23.09
CA GLY A 19 -1.87 -4.41 -22.78
C GLY A 19 -1.23 -3.32 -21.90
N PRO A 20 -1.39 -2.01 -22.21
CA PRO A 20 -0.84 -0.94 -21.37
C PRO A 20 -1.40 -0.91 -19.94
N VAL A 21 -2.68 -1.23 -19.77
CA VAL A 21 -3.34 -1.28 -18.46
C VAL A 21 -2.86 -2.51 -17.67
N ALA A 22 -2.73 -3.66 -18.32
CA ALA A 22 -2.17 -4.87 -17.73
C ALA A 22 -0.74 -4.62 -17.21
N LEU A 23 0.12 -4.03 -18.04
CA LEU A 23 1.49 -3.69 -17.66
C LEU A 23 1.53 -2.72 -16.47
N ALA A 24 0.77 -1.62 -16.54
CA ALA A 24 0.68 -0.67 -15.44
C ALA A 24 0.21 -1.33 -14.13
N SER A 25 -0.77 -2.24 -14.21
CA SER A 25 -1.26 -3.00 -13.07
C SER A 25 -0.19 -3.91 -12.46
N MET A 26 0.54 -4.65 -13.30
CA MET A 26 1.63 -5.52 -12.85
C MET A 26 2.76 -4.72 -12.19
N THR A 27 3.18 -3.61 -12.81
CA THR A 27 4.21 -2.73 -12.25
C THR A 27 3.78 -2.14 -10.91
N ALA A 28 2.55 -1.65 -10.80
CA ALA A 28 2.03 -1.10 -9.55
C ALA A 28 1.98 -2.15 -8.43
N LYS A 29 1.54 -3.37 -8.73
CA LYS A 29 1.53 -4.49 -7.77
C LYS A 29 2.95 -4.86 -7.34
N TYR A 30 3.88 -4.94 -8.28
CA TYR A 30 5.28 -5.24 -7.96
C TYR A 30 5.90 -4.19 -7.03
N LEU A 31 5.71 -2.90 -7.33
CA LEU A 31 6.19 -1.81 -6.49
C LEU A 31 5.54 -1.83 -5.10
N ARG A 32 4.24 -2.14 -5.01
CA ARG A 32 3.54 -2.33 -3.73
C ARG A 32 4.21 -3.42 -2.89
N GLU A 33 4.48 -4.59 -3.47
CA GLU A 33 5.10 -5.70 -2.73
C GLU A 33 6.51 -5.33 -2.24
N LEU A 34 7.33 -4.68 -3.08
CA LEU A 34 8.64 -4.18 -2.67
C LEU A 34 8.54 -3.18 -1.50
N ALA A 35 7.61 -2.22 -1.58
CA ALA A 35 7.38 -1.27 -0.52
C ALA A 35 6.93 -1.96 0.78
N MET A 36 6.04 -2.96 0.69
CA MET A 36 5.61 -3.76 1.85
C MET A 36 6.74 -4.59 2.46
N HIS A 37 7.64 -5.14 1.66
CA HIS A 37 8.83 -5.82 2.18
C HIS A 37 9.71 -4.87 3.00
N GLN A 38 10.02 -3.70 2.46
CA GLN A 38 10.85 -2.70 3.14
C GLN A 38 10.18 -2.15 4.39
N PHE A 39 8.86 -1.89 4.31
CA PHE A 39 8.06 -1.45 5.43
C PHE A 39 8.09 -2.47 6.58
N ASN A 40 7.81 -3.74 6.30
CA ASN A 40 7.85 -4.79 7.32
C ASN A 40 9.25 -4.99 7.89
N ARG A 41 10.29 -4.91 7.06
CA ARG A 41 11.68 -5.02 7.50
C ARG A 41 12.03 -3.95 8.52
N PHE A 42 11.69 -2.68 8.26
CA PHE A 42 11.95 -1.57 9.18
C PHE A 42 11.44 -1.83 10.59
N TRP A 43 10.20 -2.32 10.73
CA TRP A 43 9.59 -2.59 12.02
C TRP A 43 10.14 -3.87 12.67
N ARG A 44 10.31 -4.94 11.89
CA ARG A 44 10.82 -6.23 12.41
C ARG A 44 12.26 -6.17 12.91
N GLU A 45 13.09 -5.29 12.35
CA GLU A 45 14.44 -5.05 12.85
C GLU A 45 14.44 -4.41 14.25
N ARG A 46 13.33 -3.79 14.67
CA ARG A 46 13.20 -3.05 15.94
C ARG A 46 12.28 -3.74 16.95
N ILE A 47 11.34 -4.57 16.48
CA ILE A 47 10.40 -5.31 17.31
C ILE A 47 10.60 -6.81 17.07
N PRO A 48 11.35 -7.50 17.94
CA PRO A 48 11.54 -8.94 17.84
C PRO A 48 10.21 -9.69 17.88
N GLY A 49 10.02 -10.63 16.95
CA GLY A 49 8.81 -11.45 16.87
C GLY A 49 7.60 -10.78 16.20
N LEU A 50 7.72 -9.53 15.75
CA LEU A 50 6.64 -8.84 15.03
C LEU A 50 6.24 -9.61 13.76
N LYS A 51 4.94 -9.92 13.63
CA LYS A 51 4.40 -10.57 12.44
C LYS A 51 4.18 -9.53 11.34
N SER A 52 4.73 -9.80 10.15
CA SER A 52 4.56 -8.95 8.98
C SER A 52 3.09 -8.69 8.65
N THR A 53 2.80 -7.52 8.09
CA THR A 53 1.48 -7.13 7.57
C THR A 53 1.46 -7.06 6.05
N GLN A 54 0.29 -7.28 5.47
CA GLN A 54 -0.04 -7.07 4.06
C GLN A 54 -0.90 -5.81 3.84
N GLY A 55 -1.23 -5.08 4.91
CA GLY A 55 -2.00 -3.83 4.87
C GLY A 55 -3.51 -4.01 4.66
N TYR A 56 -4.05 -5.23 4.78
CA TYR A 56 -5.50 -5.45 4.72
C TYR A 56 -6.19 -4.98 6.01
N PRO A 57 -7.45 -4.51 5.99
CA PRO A 57 -8.05 -3.80 7.11
C PRO A 57 -7.94 -4.47 8.49
N LEU A 58 -8.16 -5.78 8.59
CA LEU A 58 -8.05 -6.52 9.85
C LEU A 58 -6.59 -6.67 10.29
N ASP A 59 -5.72 -7.02 9.35
CA ASP A 59 -4.30 -7.23 9.58
C ASP A 59 -3.56 -5.91 9.88
N ALA A 60 -3.90 -4.83 9.19
CA ALA A 60 -3.36 -3.49 9.40
C ALA A 60 -3.72 -2.93 10.77
N LYS A 61 -4.94 -3.17 11.27
CA LYS A 61 -5.34 -2.77 12.63
C LYS A 61 -4.52 -3.49 13.69
N ARG A 62 -4.34 -4.82 13.55
CA ARG A 62 -3.45 -5.61 14.42
C ARG A 62 -2.03 -5.04 14.41
N PHE A 63 -1.46 -4.89 13.22
CA PHE A 63 -0.09 -4.39 13.05
C PHE A 63 0.09 -3.00 13.66
N ARG A 64 -0.87 -2.08 13.46
CA ARG A 64 -0.85 -0.74 14.07
C ARG A 64 -0.81 -0.80 15.60
N GLY A 65 -1.58 -1.71 16.21
CA GLY A 65 -1.54 -1.93 17.66
C GLY A 65 -0.17 -2.43 18.12
N GLU A 66 0.43 -3.38 17.38
CA GLU A 66 1.73 -3.95 17.72
C GLU A 66 2.91 -2.96 17.59
N ILE A 67 2.86 -2.03 16.62
CA ILE A 67 3.93 -1.03 16.42
C ILE A 67 3.75 0.26 17.22
N GLY A 68 2.59 0.48 17.84
CA GLY A 68 2.17 1.78 18.36
C GLY A 68 3.11 2.39 19.42
N ASP A 69 3.71 1.58 20.29
CA ASP A 69 4.66 2.07 21.29
C ASP A 69 5.95 2.59 20.65
N LEU A 70 6.49 1.83 19.71
CA LEU A 70 7.70 2.20 18.99
C LEU A 70 7.44 3.35 18.01
N GLN A 71 6.28 3.38 17.36
CA GLN A 71 5.88 4.49 16.50
C GLN A 71 5.91 5.82 17.27
N ARG A 72 5.32 5.83 18.47
CA ARG A 72 5.32 7.00 19.36
C ARG A 72 6.72 7.39 19.80
N SER A 73 7.57 6.43 20.18
CA SER A 73 8.94 6.74 20.60
C SER A 73 9.82 7.25 19.46
N LEU A 74 9.54 6.87 18.21
CA LEU A 74 10.21 7.38 17.01
C LEU A 74 9.63 8.71 16.52
N GLY A 75 8.55 9.22 17.13
CA GLY A 75 7.90 10.46 16.71
C GLY A 75 7.25 10.38 15.33
N ILE A 76 6.85 9.19 14.88
CA ILE A 76 6.21 9.00 13.57
C ILE A 76 4.72 9.35 13.70
N ALA A 77 4.28 10.36 12.95
CA ALA A 77 2.90 10.81 12.94
C ALA A 77 1.94 9.74 12.39
N ASP A 78 0.70 9.74 12.89
CA ASP A 78 -0.31 8.75 12.53
C ASP A 78 -0.74 8.83 11.06
N ASP A 79 -0.83 10.04 10.51
CA ASP A 79 -1.21 10.32 9.12
C ASP A 79 -0.17 9.82 8.09
N MET A 80 1.08 9.64 8.51
CA MET A 80 2.14 9.06 7.69
C MET A 80 1.92 7.55 7.46
N LEU A 81 1.30 6.85 8.41
CA LEU A 81 1.08 5.40 8.35
C LEU A 81 -0.37 5.04 8.02
N TRP A 82 -1.32 5.88 8.43
CA TRP A 82 -2.73 5.63 8.31
C TRP A 82 -3.39 6.67 7.44
N ARG A 83 -3.93 6.22 6.31
CA ARG A 83 -4.71 7.09 5.44
C ARG A 83 -6.06 7.40 6.10
N GLU A 84 -6.28 8.66 6.45
CA GLU A 84 -7.60 9.18 6.83
C GLU A 84 -8.50 9.28 5.59
N ARG A 85 -9.82 9.17 5.83
CA ARG A 85 -10.84 9.18 4.76
C ARG A 85 -11.28 10.59 4.45
#